data_AF-A0A336MAX8-F1
#
_entry.id   AF-A0A336MAX8-F1
#
_cell.length_a   1.000
_cell.length_b   1.000
_cell.length_c   1.000
_cell.angle_alpha   90.00
_cell.angle_beta   90.00
_cell.angle_gamma   90.00
#
_symmetry.space_group_name_H-M   'P 1'
#
loop_
_entity.id
_entity.type
_entity.pdbx_description
1 polymer ?
#
loop_
_entity_poly.entity_id
_entity_poly.type
_entity_poly.pdbx_seq_one_letter_code
_entity_poly.pdbx_strand_id
1 'polypeptide(L)'
;MNVQLVTSKRCSCFGDALRELHARGLVKGHFVLMGAGTITNANLKPILEEQINMCKDRAIMTVIYKRIPGNQPTGDKIMIATDANSNRLVFYHKFKPDQKNRRFNLPPEKFKNRNIMVHHDLIDPQIAICHSSVLQLFAKNVNFKTIDDFVRQHLTYGEINVKELPKQQYARKVTNWESYHMISDDVMNRWVSNDGICNLDQHFAFLQNKVYNKNKNDQHERDVKLNAQANVYIHDGSSVSNG
;
A
#
# COMPACT_ATOMS: atom_id res chain seq x y z
N MET A 1 -21.36 3.04 8.44
CA MET A 1 -20.23 3.78 7.83
C MET A 1 -20.83 4.84 6.91
N ASN A 2 -20.43 6.12 7.05
CA ASN A 2 -20.88 7.18 6.14
C ASN A 2 -19.80 7.37 5.07
N VAL A 3 -20.18 7.33 3.80
CA VAL A 3 -19.26 7.47 2.66
C VAL A 3 -19.63 8.75 1.92
N GLN A 4 -18.69 9.68 1.83
CA GLN A 4 -18.86 10.93 1.09
C GLN A 4 -18.00 10.90 -0.18
N LEU A 5 -18.66 10.99 -1.34
CA LEU A 5 -17.97 11.15 -2.61
C LEU A 5 -17.62 12.63 -2.82
N VAL A 6 -16.33 12.91 -3.03
CA VAL A 6 -15.83 14.25 -3.35
C VAL A 6 -15.40 14.27 -4.81
N THR A 7 -16.11 15.02 -5.65
CA THR A 7 -15.78 15.17 -7.06
C THR A 7 -15.14 16.53 -7.33
N SER A 8 -14.13 16.55 -8.21
CA SER A 8 -13.48 17.78 -8.68
C SER A 8 -12.98 17.59 -10.10
N LYS A 9 -13.23 18.58 -10.96
CA LYS A 9 -12.76 18.60 -12.36
C LYS A 9 -11.30 19.07 -12.50
N ARG A 10 -10.69 19.58 -11.43
CA ARG A 10 -9.37 20.22 -11.43
C ARG A 10 -8.27 19.38 -10.78
N CYS A 11 -8.56 18.13 -10.44
CA CYS A 11 -7.57 17.24 -9.83
C CYS A 11 -6.92 16.36 -10.89
N SER A 12 -5.65 16.62 -11.19
CA SER A 12 -4.85 15.87 -12.16
C SER A 12 -3.82 14.96 -11.48
N CYS A 13 -3.48 15.25 -10.22
CA CYS A 13 -2.55 14.47 -9.43
C CYS A 13 -3.02 14.32 -7.99
N PHE A 14 -2.31 13.46 -7.25
CA PHE A 14 -2.61 13.18 -5.85
C PHE A 14 -2.52 14.44 -4.96
N GLY A 15 -1.52 15.30 -5.22
CA GLY A 15 -1.37 16.57 -4.54
C GLY A 15 -2.56 17.51 -4.74
N ASP A 16 -3.13 17.58 -5.95
CA ASP A 16 -4.32 18.40 -6.22
C ASP A 16 -5.51 17.94 -5.37
N ALA A 17 -5.69 16.62 -5.22
CA ALA A 17 -6.76 16.07 -4.39
C ALA A 17 -6.60 16.47 -2.91
N LEU A 18 -5.39 16.41 -2.37
CA LEU A 18 -5.13 16.85 -0.98
C LEU A 18 -5.37 18.35 -0.78
N ARG A 19 -5.03 19.17 -1.78
CA ARG A 19 -5.28 20.62 -1.74
C ARG A 19 -6.78 20.93 -1.80
N GLU A 20 -7.54 20.20 -2.61
CA GLU A 20 -8.99 20.32 -2.67
C GLU A 20 -9.63 19.92 -1.34
N LEU A 21 -9.18 18.81 -0.73
CA LEU A 21 -9.63 18.38 0.60
C LEU A 21 -9.36 19.42 1.68
N HIS A 22 -8.18 20.07 1.63
CA HIS A 22 -7.84 21.19 2.50
C HIS A 22 -8.79 22.38 2.29
N ALA A 23 -9.00 22.80 1.05
CA ALA A 23 -9.82 23.96 0.71
C ALA A 23 -11.29 23.79 1.17
N ARG A 24 -11.81 22.56 1.12
CA ARG A 24 -13.16 22.24 1.60
C ARG A 24 -13.25 21.99 3.12
N GLY A 25 -12.12 21.92 3.83
CA GLY A 25 -12.09 21.73 5.27
C GLY A 25 -12.69 20.40 5.76
N LEU A 26 -12.70 19.37 4.91
CA LEU A 26 -13.41 18.11 5.15
C LEU A 26 -12.72 17.21 6.20
N VAL A 27 -11.40 17.29 6.29
CA VAL A 27 -10.59 16.42 7.15
C VAL A 27 -10.02 17.24 8.29
N LYS A 28 -10.29 16.81 9.52
CA LYS A 28 -9.79 17.42 10.76
C LYS A 28 -9.08 16.37 11.60
N GLY A 29 -8.05 16.77 12.34
CA GLY A 29 -7.30 15.86 13.22
C GLY A 29 -6.40 14.89 12.45
N HIS A 30 -6.35 13.63 12.89
CA HIS A 30 -5.54 12.58 12.27
C HIS A 30 -6.39 11.76 11.31
N PHE A 31 -5.80 11.37 10.18
CA PHE A 31 -6.48 10.59 9.16
C PHE A 31 -5.55 9.56 8.53
N VAL A 32 -6.15 8.49 8.02
CA VAL A 32 -5.45 7.52 7.18
C VAL A 32 -5.49 8.01 5.75
N LEU A 33 -4.30 8.12 5.15
CA LEU A 33 -4.10 8.39 3.75
C LEU A 33 -3.71 7.09 3.06
N MET A 34 -4.49 6.67 2.06
CA MET A 34 -4.30 5.40 1.37
C MET A 34 -4.37 5.61 -0.15
N GLY A 35 -3.43 5.00 -0.87
CA GLY A 35 -3.44 4.96 -2.32
C GLY A 35 -4.60 4.11 -2.87
N ALA A 36 -5.15 4.50 -4.02
CA ALA A 36 -6.11 3.67 -4.74
C ALA A 36 -5.45 2.37 -5.20
N GLY A 37 -6.16 1.24 -5.12
CA GLY A 37 -5.63 -0.08 -5.48
C GLY A 37 -4.71 -0.71 -4.42
N THR A 38 -4.77 -0.23 -3.17
CA THR A 38 -4.10 -0.87 -2.03
C THR A 38 -4.99 -1.96 -1.44
N ILE A 39 -4.43 -3.16 -1.28
CA ILE A 39 -5.06 -4.33 -0.67
C ILE A 39 -4.34 -4.58 0.66
N THR A 40 -5.08 -4.61 1.77
CA THR A 40 -4.48 -4.77 3.10
C THR A 40 -5.47 -5.36 4.10
N ASN A 41 -4.94 -6.06 5.10
CA ASN A 41 -5.66 -6.48 6.31
C ASN A 41 -5.05 -5.89 7.59
N ALA A 42 -4.17 -4.90 7.42
CA ALA A 42 -3.42 -4.31 8.51
C ALA A 42 -4.33 -3.63 9.53
N ASN A 43 -4.10 -3.92 10.82
CA ASN A 43 -4.74 -3.18 11.89
C ASN A 43 -4.01 -1.85 12.10
N LEU A 44 -4.58 -0.77 11.54
CA LEU A 44 -3.98 0.57 11.58
C LEU A 44 -4.24 1.32 12.91
N LYS A 45 -5.16 0.84 13.75
CA LYS A 45 -5.52 1.46 15.03
C LYS A 45 -4.32 1.70 15.95
N PRO A 46 -3.45 0.70 16.25
CA PRO A 46 -2.30 0.94 17.12
C PRO A 46 -1.31 1.97 16.54
N ILE A 47 -1.14 1.98 15.22
CA ILE A 47 -0.24 2.93 14.54
C ILE A 47 -0.83 4.34 14.61
N LEU A 48 -2.17 4.47 14.53
CA LEU A 48 -2.86 5.76 14.69
C LEU A 48 -2.69 6.30 16.11
N GLU A 49 -2.88 5.46 17.13
CA GLU A 49 -2.70 5.84 18.54
C GLU A 49 -1.25 6.27 18.83
N GLU A 50 -0.28 5.54 18.29
CA GLU A 50 1.15 5.91 18.36
C GLU A 50 1.40 7.27 17.70
N GLN A 51 0.85 7.52 16.51
CA GLN A 51 0.98 8.80 15.82
C GLN A 51 0.36 9.97 16.60
N ILE A 52 -0.79 9.75 17.25
CA ILE A 52 -1.43 10.76 18.11
C ILE A 52 -0.51 11.14 19.27
N ASN A 53 0.14 10.15 19.89
CA ASN A 53 1.08 10.39 20.99
C ASN A 53 2.35 11.11 20.51
N MET A 54 2.87 10.73 19.33
CA MET A 54 4.08 11.31 18.73
C MET A 54 3.91 12.70 18.12
N CYS A 55 2.68 13.19 17.92
CA CYS A 55 2.49 14.57 17.44
C CYS A 55 3.07 15.62 18.40
N LYS A 56 3.27 15.28 19.68
CA LYS A 56 4.01 16.10 20.64
C LYS A 56 5.50 16.25 20.25
N ASP A 57 6.05 15.28 19.52
CA ASP A 57 7.47 15.17 19.14
C ASP A 57 7.75 15.64 17.70
N ARG A 58 6.83 16.43 17.10
CA ARG A 58 6.90 17.02 15.75
C ARG A 58 6.66 16.06 14.56
N ALA A 59 6.33 14.79 14.79
CA ALA A 59 6.01 13.88 13.69
C ALA A 59 4.61 14.19 13.13
N ILE A 60 4.51 14.57 11.85
CA ILE A 60 3.24 14.91 11.19
C ILE A 60 2.72 13.77 10.28
N MET A 61 3.58 12.82 9.96
CA MET A 61 3.25 11.70 9.08
C MET A 61 4.00 10.43 9.53
N THR A 62 3.30 9.30 9.59
CA THR A 62 3.91 7.97 9.69
C THR A 62 3.62 7.20 8.42
N VAL A 63 4.67 6.85 7.67
CA VAL A 63 4.56 6.03 6.44
C VAL A 63 4.71 4.56 6.80
N ILE A 64 3.82 3.74 6.26
CA ILE A 64 3.73 2.32 6.59
C ILE A 64 4.31 1.51 5.44
N TYR A 65 5.23 0.61 5.77
CA TYR A 65 5.86 -0.31 4.83
C TYR A 65 5.61 -1.76 5.22
N LYS A 66 5.72 -2.67 4.25
CA LYS A 66 5.68 -4.11 4.49
C LYS A 66 7.02 -4.72 4.11
N ARG A 67 7.62 -5.49 5.01
CA ARG A 67 8.79 -6.30 4.67
C ARG A 67 8.40 -7.48 3.79
N ILE A 68 9.16 -7.67 2.72
CA ILE A 68 9.10 -8.81 1.82
C ILE A 68 10.38 -9.64 1.93
N PRO A 69 10.31 -10.94 1.62
CA PRO A 69 11.52 -11.72 1.42
C PRO A 69 12.37 -11.09 0.31
N GLY A 70 13.68 -11.02 0.50
CA GLY A 70 14.60 -10.54 -0.53
C GLY A 70 14.42 -11.31 -1.84
N ASN A 71 14.66 -10.63 -2.97
CA ASN A 71 14.58 -11.14 -4.35
C ASN A 71 13.19 -11.28 -4.99
N GLN A 72 12.08 -10.86 -4.36
CA GLN A 72 10.81 -10.78 -5.10
C GLN A 72 10.81 -9.60 -6.08
N PRO A 73 10.58 -9.83 -7.38
CA PRO A 73 10.36 -8.74 -8.31
C PRO A 73 9.00 -8.12 -8.01
N THR A 74 9.00 -6.84 -7.67
CA THR A 74 7.82 -6.10 -7.24
C THR A 74 7.49 -4.94 -8.18
N GLY A 75 8.29 -4.76 -9.23
CA GLY A 75 8.28 -3.59 -10.13
C GLY A 75 8.66 -2.25 -9.48
N ASP A 76 8.32 -2.05 -8.20
CA ASP A 76 8.58 -0.82 -7.45
C ASP A 76 9.59 -1.07 -6.33
N LYS A 77 10.85 -0.77 -6.62
CA LYS A 77 11.92 -0.84 -5.62
C LYS A 77 11.99 0.47 -4.85
N ILE A 78 12.00 0.36 -3.53
CA ILE A 78 12.26 1.49 -2.64
C ILE A 78 13.50 1.19 -1.79
N MET A 79 14.26 2.24 -1.51
CA MET A 79 15.30 2.22 -0.51
C MET A 79 15.07 3.35 0.48
N ILE A 80 15.02 3.01 1.76
CA ILE A 80 14.87 3.98 2.84
C ILE A 80 15.95 3.76 3.89
N ALA A 81 16.31 4.82 4.61
CA ALA A 81 17.12 4.71 5.80
C ALA A 81 16.43 5.38 6.97
N THR A 82 16.42 4.71 8.11
CA THR A 82 15.77 5.17 9.34
C THR A 82 16.78 5.29 10.47
N ASP A 83 16.56 6.24 11.37
CA ASP A 83 17.25 6.26 12.66
C ASP A 83 16.70 5.12 13.54
N ALA A 84 17.57 4.23 14.02
CA ALA A 84 17.21 3.01 14.71
C ALA A 84 16.58 3.26 16.10
N ASN A 85 16.83 4.41 16.71
CA ASN A 85 16.30 4.76 18.02
C ASN A 85 14.91 5.39 17.92
N SER A 86 14.68 6.20 16.88
CA SER A 86 13.47 7.01 16.73
C SER A 86 12.54 6.56 15.60
N ASN A 87 12.95 5.61 14.76
CA ASN A 87 12.27 5.21 13.52
C ASN A 87 11.98 6.36 12.54
N ARG A 88 12.70 7.48 12.68
CA ARG A 88 12.57 8.64 11.80
C ARG A 88 13.18 8.35 10.44
N LEU A 89 12.50 8.76 9.38
CA LEU A 89 12.98 8.65 8.02
C LEU A 89 14.09 9.66 7.76
N VAL A 90 15.29 9.17 7.45
CA VAL A 90 16.49 9.99 7.19
C VAL A 90 16.79 10.08 5.70
N PHE A 91 16.53 8.99 4.98
CA PHE A 91 16.75 8.89 3.54
C PHE A 91 15.59 8.17 2.87
N TYR A 92 15.22 8.63 1.68
CA TYR A 92 14.18 8.04 0.86
C TYR A 92 14.58 8.11 -0.61
N HIS A 93 14.50 6.98 -1.30
CA HIS A 93 14.66 6.88 -2.75
C HIS A 93 13.78 5.78 -3.31
N LYS A 94 12.99 6.12 -4.33
CA LYS A 94 12.14 5.16 -5.06
C LYS A 94 12.64 5.06 -6.48
N PHE A 95 12.97 3.85 -6.91
CA PHE A 95 13.49 3.59 -8.24
C PHE A 95 12.35 3.60 -9.26
N LYS A 96 12.59 4.23 -10.42
CA LYS A 96 11.68 4.07 -11.55
C LYS A 96 11.89 2.69 -12.18
N PRO A 97 10.83 2.04 -12.72
CA PRO A 97 10.94 0.73 -13.35
C PRO A 97 12.04 0.65 -14.41
N ASP A 98 12.16 1.69 -15.25
CA ASP A 98 13.13 1.75 -16.37
C ASP A 98 14.50 2.31 -15.99
N GLN A 99 14.76 2.53 -14.70
CA GLN A 99 16.01 3.15 -14.26
C GLN A 99 17.18 2.17 -14.37
N LYS A 100 17.98 2.30 -15.44
CA LYS A 100 19.17 1.47 -15.70
C LYS A 100 20.23 1.59 -14.60
N ASN A 101 20.43 2.79 -14.04
CA ASN A 101 21.40 3.01 -12.99
C ASN A 101 20.73 2.88 -11.60
N ARG A 102 21.02 1.78 -10.91
CA ARG A 102 20.53 1.49 -9.55
C ARG A 102 21.51 1.92 -8.45
N ARG A 103 22.54 2.71 -8.78
CA ARG A 103 23.43 3.31 -7.78
C ARG A 103 22.70 4.43 -7.05
N PHE A 104 22.96 4.52 -5.75
CA PHE A 104 22.43 5.58 -4.90
C PHE A 104 23.58 6.24 -4.14
N ASN A 105 23.45 7.54 -3.93
CA ASN A 105 24.41 8.31 -3.13
C ASN A 105 23.76 8.61 -1.78
N LEU A 106 24.35 8.06 -0.72
CA LEU A 106 23.97 8.37 0.65
C LEU A 106 24.79 9.60 1.08
N PRO A 107 24.17 10.79 1.26
CA PRO A 107 24.89 11.98 1.68
C PRO A 107 25.39 11.80 3.12
N PRO A 108 26.71 11.70 3.37
CA PRO A 108 27.27 11.32 4.67
C PRO A 108 26.86 12.24 5.81
N GLU A 109 26.57 13.51 5.51
CA GLU A 109 26.07 14.51 6.45
C GLU A 109 24.77 14.10 7.16
N LYS A 110 23.88 13.37 6.47
CA LYS A 110 22.61 12.91 7.05
C LYS A 110 22.78 11.75 8.04
N PHE A 111 23.96 11.12 8.05
CA PHE A 111 24.24 9.90 8.82
C PHE A 111 25.19 10.14 10.00
N LYS A 112 25.78 11.33 10.14
CA LYS A 112 26.69 11.66 11.25
C LYS A 112 25.95 11.52 12.60
N ASN A 113 26.58 10.81 13.53
CA ASN A 113 26.13 10.63 14.92
C ASN A 113 24.75 9.98 15.11
N ARG A 114 24.30 9.17 14.15
CA ARG A 114 23.03 8.43 14.23
C ARG A 114 23.26 6.95 14.04
N ASN A 115 22.47 6.12 14.72
CA ASN A 115 22.43 4.69 14.43
C ASN A 115 21.44 4.47 13.27
N ILE A 116 21.94 4.09 12.11
CA ILE A 116 21.17 4.12 10.86
C ILE A 116 20.91 2.70 10.39
N MET A 117 19.64 2.39 10.15
CA MET A 117 19.21 1.15 9.52
C MET A 117 18.77 1.44 8.10
N VAL A 118 19.41 0.76 7.13
CA VAL A 118 19.08 0.87 5.70
C VAL A 118 18.22 -0.31 5.30
N HIS A 119 17.10 -0.03 4.65
CA HIS A 119 16.13 -1.02 4.21
C HIS A 119 16.02 -1.04 2.69
N HIS A 120 16.12 -2.24 2.12
CA HIS A 120 15.94 -2.52 0.69
C HIS A 120 14.94 -3.66 0.43
N ASP A 121 14.43 -4.25 1.50
CA ASP A 121 13.55 -5.41 1.59
C ASP A 121 12.11 -5.00 1.96
N LEU A 122 11.79 -3.71 1.80
CA LEU A 122 10.47 -3.15 2.08
C LEU A 122 9.74 -2.84 0.77
N ILE A 123 8.43 -2.98 0.80
CA ILE A 123 7.52 -2.48 -0.24
C ILE A 123 6.64 -1.38 0.33
N ASP A 124 6.25 -0.47 -0.55
CA ASP A 124 5.41 0.69 -0.27
C ASP A 124 3.94 0.41 -0.68
N PRO A 125 3.04 0.05 0.26
CA PRO A 125 1.62 -0.10 -0.01
C PRO A 125 0.89 1.25 -0.16
N GLN A 126 1.60 2.39 -0.07
CA GLN A 126 1.05 3.74 -0.03
C GLN A 126 -0.02 3.94 1.04
N ILE A 127 0.29 3.49 2.26
CA ILE A 127 -0.50 3.77 3.45
C ILE A 127 0.31 4.69 4.34
N ALA A 128 -0.29 5.81 4.74
CA ALA A 128 0.30 6.71 5.71
C ALA A 128 -0.76 7.19 6.70
N ILE A 129 -0.35 7.43 7.94
CA ILE A 129 -1.18 8.10 8.94
C ILE A 129 -0.68 9.54 9.02
N CYS A 130 -1.57 10.49 8.82
CA CYS A 130 -1.24 11.89 8.68
C CYS A 130 -1.97 12.73 9.71
N HIS A 131 -1.32 13.77 10.21
CA HIS A 131 -2.01 14.89 10.84
C HIS A 131 -2.55 15.85 9.76
N SER A 132 -3.66 16.54 10.04
CA SER A 132 -4.29 17.52 9.15
C SER A 132 -3.35 18.64 8.68
N SER A 133 -2.25 18.91 9.41
CA SER A 133 -1.19 19.84 8.96
C SER A 133 -0.53 19.42 7.64
N VAL A 134 -0.52 18.12 7.31
CA VAL A 134 -0.03 17.63 6.01
C VAL A 134 -0.83 18.28 4.87
N LEU A 135 -2.16 18.38 5.01
CA LEU A 135 -3.01 19.02 3.99
C LEU A 135 -2.67 20.51 3.82
N GLN A 136 -2.38 21.20 4.92
CA GLN A 136 -1.92 22.61 4.89
C GLN A 136 -0.58 22.75 4.16
N LEU A 137 0.36 21.84 4.38
CA LEU A 137 1.66 21.86 3.69
C LEU A 137 1.52 21.60 2.18
N PHE A 138 0.63 20.69 1.78
CA PHE A 138 0.27 20.49 0.38
C PHE A 138 -0.37 21.75 -0.23
N ALA A 139 -1.24 22.45 0.51
CA ALA A 139 -1.85 23.70 0.06
C ALA A 139 -0.82 24.83 -0.14
N LYS A 140 0.25 24.86 0.67
CA LYS A 140 1.33 25.86 0.57
C LYS A 140 2.31 25.61 -0.57
N ASN A 141 2.43 24.37 -1.06
CA ASN A 141 3.40 24.03 -2.10
C ASN A 141 2.75 23.24 -3.25
N VAL A 142 2.54 23.93 -4.37
CA VAL A 142 1.93 23.38 -5.58
C VAL A 142 2.82 22.34 -6.28
N ASN A 143 4.13 22.34 -6.03
CA ASN A 143 5.05 21.38 -6.65
C ASN A 143 4.90 19.95 -6.10
N PHE A 144 4.24 19.77 -4.95
CA PHE A 144 3.94 18.45 -4.43
C PHE A 144 2.83 17.78 -5.25
N LYS A 145 3.21 16.98 -6.25
CA LYS A 145 2.25 16.22 -7.07
C LYS A 145 1.94 14.85 -6.48
N THR A 146 2.89 14.25 -5.75
CA THR A 146 2.81 12.91 -5.16
C THR A 146 3.18 12.92 -3.67
N ILE A 147 2.84 11.85 -2.95
CA ILE A 147 3.35 11.62 -1.57
C ILE A 147 4.88 11.58 -1.58
N ASP A 148 5.48 10.98 -2.60
CA ASP A 148 6.93 10.83 -2.68
C ASP A 148 7.65 12.19 -2.77
N ASP A 149 7.06 13.19 -3.45
CA ASP A 149 7.58 14.56 -3.49
C ASP A 149 7.57 15.21 -2.11
N PHE A 150 6.46 15.04 -1.39
CA PHE A 150 6.31 15.53 -0.02
C PHE A 150 7.33 14.88 0.91
N VAL A 151 7.46 13.55 0.85
CA VAL A 151 8.40 12.79 1.67
C VAL A 151 9.83 13.27 1.43
N ARG A 152 10.27 13.37 0.16
CA ARG A 152 11.62 13.83 -0.20
C ARG A 152 11.96 15.20 0.38
N GLN A 153 11.02 16.15 0.33
CA GLN A 153 11.27 17.51 0.83
C GLN A 153 11.27 17.58 2.36
N HIS A 154 10.44 16.77 3.04
CA HIS A 154 10.30 16.84 4.50
C HIS A 154 11.25 15.90 5.28
N LEU A 155 12.11 15.13 4.60
CA LEU A 155 13.18 14.36 5.25
C LEU A 155 14.06 15.21 6.17
N THR A 156 14.34 16.45 5.76
CA THR A 156 15.28 17.33 6.47
C THR A 156 14.71 17.83 7.80
N TYR A 157 13.38 17.92 7.92
CA TYR A 157 12.71 18.43 9.12
C TYR A 157 12.45 17.34 10.18
N GLY A 158 12.65 16.07 9.83
CA GLY A 158 12.49 14.94 10.77
C GLY A 158 11.05 14.70 11.21
N GLU A 159 10.08 15.10 10.39
CA GLU A 159 8.64 15.06 10.70
C GLU A 159 7.97 13.76 10.21
N ILE A 160 8.74 12.85 9.60
CA ILE A 160 8.25 11.62 8.99
C ILE A 160 8.82 10.42 9.74
N ASN A 161 7.93 9.61 10.29
CA ASN A 161 8.26 8.33 10.90
C ASN A 161 7.97 7.17 9.94
N VAL A 162 8.66 6.06 10.17
CA VAL A 162 8.49 4.81 9.43
C VAL A 162 7.94 3.75 10.36
N LYS A 163 6.90 3.05 9.91
CA LYS A 163 6.39 1.86 10.59
C LYS A 163 6.42 0.65 9.65
N GLU A 164 7.01 -0.43 10.12
CA GLU A 164 6.91 -1.73 9.45
C GLU A 164 5.68 -2.48 9.97
N LEU A 165 4.89 -3.05 9.05
CA LEU A 165 3.77 -3.91 9.42
C LEU A 165 4.26 -5.26 9.97
N PRO A 166 3.58 -5.81 10.99
CA PRO A 166 3.85 -7.16 11.48
C PRO A 166 3.80 -8.21 10.37
N LYS A 167 4.55 -9.31 10.52
CA LYS A 167 4.63 -10.37 9.50
C LYS A 167 3.27 -10.97 9.15
N GLN A 168 2.35 -11.04 10.11
CA GLN A 168 1.00 -11.60 9.97
C GLN A 168 0.05 -10.69 9.18
N GLN A 169 0.39 -9.40 9.03
CA GLN A 169 -0.44 -8.45 8.31
C GLN A 169 0.07 -8.30 6.88
N TYR A 170 -0.85 -8.28 5.93
CA TYR A 170 -0.63 -8.09 4.52
C TYR A 170 -0.95 -6.64 4.14
N ALA A 171 -0.08 -6.03 3.34
CA ALA A 171 -0.39 -4.79 2.63
C ALA A 171 0.43 -4.72 1.35
N ARG A 172 -0.23 -4.51 0.21
CA ARG A 172 0.39 -4.27 -1.09
C ARG A 172 -0.45 -3.30 -1.90
N LYS A 173 0.18 -2.59 -2.84
CA LYS A 173 -0.52 -1.76 -3.83
C LYS A 173 -0.32 -2.34 -5.21
N VAL A 174 -1.40 -2.35 -6.00
CA VAL A 174 -1.32 -2.62 -7.44
C VAL A 174 -0.73 -1.40 -8.15
N THR A 175 0.42 -1.56 -8.77
CA THR A 175 1.13 -0.48 -9.49
C THR A 175 1.49 -0.84 -10.93
N ASN A 176 1.53 -2.13 -11.25
CA ASN A 176 1.77 -2.68 -12.59
C ASN A 176 1.17 -4.10 -12.70
N TRP A 177 1.25 -4.70 -13.89
CA TRP A 177 0.71 -6.05 -14.14
C TRP A 177 1.34 -7.15 -13.29
N GLU A 178 2.64 -7.07 -13.01
CA GLU A 178 3.32 -8.03 -12.14
C GLU A 178 2.76 -7.96 -10.71
N SER A 179 2.63 -6.75 -10.15
CA SER A 179 2.02 -6.56 -8.83
C SER A 179 0.55 -7.00 -8.82
N TYR A 180 -0.20 -6.76 -9.89
CA TYR A 180 -1.60 -7.20 -10.00
C TYR A 180 -1.69 -8.73 -9.97
N HIS A 181 -0.87 -9.41 -10.74
CA HIS A 181 -0.83 -10.88 -10.78
C HIS A 181 -0.45 -11.45 -9.41
N MET A 182 0.62 -10.95 -8.79
CA MET A 182 1.04 -11.39 -7.45
C MET A 182 -0.05 -11.17 -6.39
N ILE A 183 -0.67 -9.99 -6.37
CA ILE A 183 -1.73 -9.68 -5.40
C ILE A 183 -2.95 -10.55 -5.64
N SER A 184 -3.30 -10.82 -6.89
CA SER A 184 -4.40 -11.73 -7.25
C SER A 184 -4.13 -13.13 -6.72
N ASP A 185 -2.91 -13.64 -6.91
CA ASP A 185 -2.49 -14.94 -6.35
C ASP A 185 -2.51 -14.93 -4.83
N ASP A 186 -2.03 -13.86 -4.18
CA ASP A 186 -2.04 -13.73 -2.72
C ASP A 186 -3.49 -13.75 -2.17
N VAL A 187 -4.42 -13.08 -2.85
CA VAL A 187 -5.85 -13.07 -2.49
C VAL A 187 -6.47 -14.45 -2.67
N MET A 188 -6.21 -15.12 -3.80
CA MET A 188 -6.68 -16.49 -4.06
C MET A 188 -6.13 -17.49 -3.03
N ASN A 189 -4.91 -17.26 -2.56
CA ASN A 189 -4.26 -18.04 -1.51
C ASN A 189 -4.65 -17.63 -0.08
N ARG A 190 -5.59 -16.68 0.10
CA ARG A 190 -6.10 -16.19 1.40
C ARG A 190 -5.07 -15.50 2.30
N TRP A 191 -4.05 -14.87 1.72
CA TRP A 191 -3.04 -14.13 2.50
C TRP A 191 -3.59 -12.83 3.09
N VAL A 192 -4.63 -12.26 2.47
CA VAL A 192 -5.24 -10.99 2.90
C VAL A 192 -6.31 -11.24 3.95
N SER A 193 -7.16 -12.24 3.80
CA SER A 193 -8.18 -12.54 4.80
C SER A 193 -8.71 -13.95 4.57
N ASN A 194 -9.17 -14.59 5.65
CA ASN A 194 -9.96 -15.82 5.55
C ASN A 194 -11.31 -15.57 4.83
N ASP A 195 -11.77 -14.32 4.79
CA ASP A 195 -13.08 -13.88 4.31
C ASP A 195 -13.06 -13.30 2.89
N GLY A 196 -11.88 -13.11 2.29
CA GLY A 196 -11.63 -12.18 1.18
C GLY A 196 -12.29 -12.49 -0.16
N ILE A 197 -12.89 -13.67 -0.34
CA ILE A 197 -13.63 -14.05 -1.55
C ILE A 197 -15.06 -14.50 -1.19
N CYS A 198 -15.28 -15.06 0.00
CA CYS A 198 -16.54 -15.73 0.35
C CYS A 198 -17.65 -14.79 0.88
N ASN A 199 -17.32 -13.54 1.25
CA ASN A 199 -18.25 -12.64 1.97
C ASN A 199 -18.80 -11.46 1.15
N LEU A 200 -18.42 -11.30 -0.12
CA LEU A 200 -19.28 -10.54 -1.06
C LEU A 200 -20.54 -11.39 -1.29
N ASP A 201 -21.72 -10.82 -1.59
CA ASP A 201 -23.02 -11.51 -1.84
C ASP A 201 -22.98 -12.51 -3.02
N GLN A 202 -22.04 -13.43 -2.94
CA GLN A 202 -21.53 -14.29 -3.96
C GLN A 202 -21.27 -15.62 -3.25
N HIS A 203 -22.28 -16.50 -3.23
CA HIS A 203 -22.21 -17.79 -2.55
C HIS A 203 -21.18 -18.72 -3.19
N PHE A 204 -19.93 -18.66 -2.74
CA PHE A 204 -18.85 -19.52 -3.23
C PHE A 204 -18.80 -20.85 -2.48
N ALA A 205 -18.73 -21.96 -3.21
CA ALA A 205 -18.21 -23.24 -2.77
C ALA A 205 -16.69 -23.26 -2.93
N PHE A 206 -16.00 -23.59 -1.84
CA PHE A 206 -14.58 -23.91 -1.86
C PHE A 206 -14.43 -25.41 -2.15
N LEU A 207 -13.80 -25.75 -3.27
CA LEU A 207 -13.45 -27.13 -3.60
C LEU A 207 -12.01 -27.42 -3.14
N GLN A 208 -11.69 -28.70 -2.90
CA GLN A 208 -10.30 -29.11 -2.66
C GLN A 208 -9.40 -28.61 -3.82
N ASN A 209 -8.18 -28.18 -3.49
CA ASN A 209 -7.19 -27.56 -4.41
C ASN A 209 -7.41 -26.07 -4.76
N LYS A 210 -7.99 -25.26 -3.87
CA LYS A 210 -8.11 -23.78 -4.01
C LYS A 210 -8.87 -23.33 -5.26
N VAL A 211 -9.85 -24.12 -5.68
CA VAL A 211 -10.80 -23.75 -6.74
C VAL A 211 -11.98 -23.05 -6.09
N TYR A 212 -12.30 -21.85 -6.60
CA TYR A 212 -13.44 -21.05 -6.16
C TYR A 212 -14.54 -21.12 -7.23
N ASN A 213 -15.70 -21.65 -6.85
CA ASN A 213 -16.87 -21.76 -7.71
C ASN A 213 -18.09 -21.18 -6.98
N LYS A 214 -18.99 -20.46 -7.65
CA LYS A 214 -20.22 -19.92 -7.07
C LYS A 214 -21.45 -20.77 -7.46
N ASN A 215 -21.75 -21.85 -6.71
CA ASN A 215 -22.91 -22.80 -6.76
C ASN A 215 -24.18 -22.33 -7.54
N LYS A 216 -25.02 -23.12 -8.25
CA LYS A 216 -25.37 -24.58 -8.36
C LYS A 216 -25.60 -25.06 -9.82
N ASN A 217 -25.42 -24.20 -10.84
CA ASN A 217 -25.87 -24.46 -12.23
C ASN A 217 -24.74 -24.54 -13.27
N ASP A 218 -23.46 -24.54 -12.87
CA ASP A 218 -22.35 -24.67 -13.81
C ASP A 218 -22.40 -26.04 -14.50
N GLN A 219 -22.77 -26.04 -15.77
CA GLN A 219 -22.69 -27.21 -16.65
C GLN A 219 -21.23 -27.46 -17.01
N HIS A 220 -20.55 -28.24 -16.17
CA HIS A 220 -19.30 -28.85 -16.56
C HIS A 220 -19.60 -30.04 -17.48
N GLU A 221 -18.95 -30.11 -18.64
CA GLU A 221 -18.83 -31.37 -19.37
C GLU A 221 -18.14 -32.40 -18.46
N ARG A 222 -18.57 -33.67 -18.52
CA ARG A 222 -18.23 -34.73 -17.56
C ARG A 222 -16.73 -35.06 -17.43
N ASP A 223 -15.86 -34.43 -18.23
CA ASP A 223 -14.44 -34.73 -18.33
C ASP A 223 -13.49 -33.50 -18.28
N VAL A 224 -13.94 -32.33 -17.83
CA VAL A 224 -13.06 -31.15 -17.70
C VAL A 224 -12.10 -31.35 -16.51
N LYS A 225 -10.84 -31.71 -16.81
CA LYS A 225 -9.77 -31.81 -15.80
C LYS A 225 -9.18 -30.43 -15.53
N LEU A 226 -9.67 -29.75 -14.51
CA LEU A 226 -8.96 -28.61 -13.93
C LEU A 226 -7.65 -29.12 -13.31
N ASN A 227 -6.52 -28.52 -13.70
CA ASN A 227 -5.22 -28.90 -13.14
C ASN A 227 -5.22 -28.67 -11.63
N ALA A 228 -5.05 -29.75 -10.86
CA ALA A 228 -5.06 -29.76 -9.39
C ALA A 228 -3.96 -28.89 -8.74
N GLN A 229 -3.00 -28.38 -9.53
CA GLN A 229 -1.91 -27.52 -9.06
C GLN A 229 -2.13 -26.01 -9.29
N ALA A 230 -3.22 -25.61 -9.94
CA ALA A 230 -3.48 -24.20 -10.28
C ALA A 230 -4.59 -23.59 -9.40
N ASN A 231 -4.36 -22.36 -8.93
CA ASN A 231 -5.42 -21.55 -8.31
C ASN A 231 -6.37 -21.04 -9.40
N VAL A 232 -7.60 -21.55 -9.45
CA VAL A 232 -8.57 -21.20 -10.50
C VAL A 232 -9.80 -20.53 -9.89
N TYR A 233 -10.19 -19.41 -10.50
CA TYR A 233 -11.46 -18.73 -10.24
C TYR A 233 -12.33 -18.84 -11.50
N ILE A 234 -13.56 -19.35 -11.34
CA ILE A 234 -14.54 -19.41 -12.42
C ILE A 234 -15.72 -18.54 -12.02
N HIS A 235 -16.03 -17.55 -12.86
CA HIS A 235 -17.17 -16.68 -12.65
C HIS A 235 -18.47 -17.36 -13.11
N ASP A 236 -19.58 -17.06 -12.43
CA ASP A 236 -20.92 -17.51 -12.80
C ASP A 236 -21.27 -17.15 -14.27
N GLY A 237 -21.88 -18.09 -14.99
CA GLY A 237 -22.21 -17.96 -16.41
C GLY A 237 -21.05 -18.24 -17.38
N SER A 238 -19.90 -18.69 -16.87
CA SER A 238 -18.80 -19.17 -17.73
C SER A 238 -19.07 -20.60 -18.20
N SER A 239 -18.96 -20.87 -19.50
CA SER A 239 -18.97 -22.23 -20.05
C SER A 239 -17.54 -22.70 -20.28
N VAL A 240 -17.17 -23.86 -19.71
CA VAL A 240 -15.87 -24.51 -19.93
C VAL A 240 -16.12 -25.81 -20.70
N SER A 241 -15.67 -25.88 -21.95
CA SER A 241 -15.74 -27.07 -22.80
C SER A 241 -14.38 -27.71 -22.97
N ASN A 242 -14.36 -29.02 -23.24
CA ASN A 242 -13.12 -29.69 -23.65
C ASN A 242 -12.75 -29.28 -25.09
N GLY A 243 -11.53 -28.78 -25.27
CA GLY A 243 -10.92 -28.55 -26.58
C GLY A 243 -10.09 -29.74 -27.04
#